data_AF-A0A2L0VDJ3-F1
#
_entry.id   AF-A0A2L0VDJ3-F1
#
_cell.length_a   1.000
_cell.length_b   1.000
_cell.length_c   1.000
_cell.angle_alpha   90.00
_cell.angle_beta   90.00
_cell.angle_gamma   90.00
#
_symmetry.space_group_name_H-M   'P 1'
#
loop_
_entity.id
_entity.type
_entity.pdbx_description
1 polymer ?
#
loop_
_entity_poly.entity_id
_entity_poly.type
_entity_poly.pdbx_seq_one_letter_code
_entity_poly.pdbx_strand_id
1 'polypeptide(L)'
;MPKIRGGTLLWSMIGNMLNKIACEKKLNSVREKDREIPGLKSPLGTPICKWMKRMKYLAYSAHDTTIASLFSTFGFRKTNYDLDGYPQYTSCVTVELWRDKNVGQLSINVLYWKPNEESFVDITKDIKGCEYGCTLNQFVKRSEVYRMNPNPEKYCQMPLFPNSTTVSPPITIIPTSDAPASPTAVPASSRASARPTAENVLFIFSPLVFFGFLLIEKKLC
;
A
#
# COMPACT_ATOMS: atom_id res chain seq x y z
N MET A 1 2.19 13.30 4.91
CA MET A 1 1.09 12.87 3.99
C MET A 1 0.93 11.34 3.86
N PRO A 2 2.00 10.53 3.72
CA PRO A 2 1.86 9.07 3.46
C PRO A 2 1.00 8.33 4.47
N LYS A 3 1.15 8.66 5.76
CA LYS A 3 0.39 8.08 6.87
C LYS A 3 -1.14 8.22 6.74
N ILE A 4 -1.62 9.36 6.24
CA ILE A 4 -3.06 9.66 6.15
C ILE A 4 -3.65 9.12 4.84
N ARG A 5 -2.97 9.36 3.71
CA ARG A 5 -3.52 9.00 2.38
C ARG A 5 -3.27 7.53 2.01
N GLY A 6 -2.06 7.04 2.18
CA GLY A 6 -1.69 5.67 1.80
C GLY A 6 -1.69 4.68 2.97
N GLY A 7 -1.47 5.16 4.20
CA GLY A 7 -1.31 4.33 5.39
C GLY A 7 -2.50 3.41 5.66
N THR A 8 -3.72 3.92 5.52
CA THR A 8 -4.96 3.13 5.68
C THR A 8 -5.04 1.97 4.69
N LEU A 9 -4.70 2.22 3.42
CA LEU A 9 -4.71 1.18 2.38
C LEU A 9 -3.62 0.14 2.63
N LEU A 10 -2.39 0.57 2.94
CA LEU A 10 -1.28 -0.31 3.30
C LEU A 10 -1.64 -1.23 4.48
N TRP A 11 -2.19 -0.65 5.55
CA TRP A 11 -2.54 -1.40 6.76
C TRP A 11 -3.76 -2.31 6.57
N SER A 12 -4.67 -1.97 5.65
CA SER A 12 -5.72 -2.90 5.21
C SER A 12 -5.12 -4.15 4.56
N MET A 13 -4.15 -3.99 3.66
CA MET A 13 -3.45 -5.12 3.02
C MET A 13 -2.68 -5.97 4.03
N ILE A 14 -1.89 -5.34 4.90
CA ILE A 14 -1.15 -6.03 5.97
C ILE A 14 -2.12 -6.79 6.88
N GLY A 15 -3.21 -6.15 7.31
CA GLY A 15 -4.24 -6.77 8.14
C GLY A 15 -4.83 -8.01 7.47
N ASN A 16 -5.14 -7.94 6.18
CA ASN A 16 -5.62 -9.09 5.42
C ASN A 16 -4.58 -10.22 5.32
N MET A 17 -3.31 -9.90 5.10
CA MET A 17 -2.24 -10.91 5.09
C MET A 17 -2.10 -11.61 6.45
N LEU A 18 -2.06 -10.83 7.54
CA LEU A 18 -1.95 -11.37 8.90
C LEU A 18 -3.15 -12.22 9.29
N ASN A 19 -4.36 -11.77 8.94
CA ASN A 19 -5.60 -12.53 9.16
C ASN A 19 -5.59 -13.85 8.37
N LYS A 20 -5.12 -13.85 7.11
CA LYS A 20 -4.99 -15.07 6.31
C LYS A 20 -4.08 -16.08 6.99
N ILE A 21 -2.92 -15.64 7.49
CA ILE A 21 -1.95 -16.50 8.18
C ILE A 21 -2.51 -17.02 9.51
N ALA A 22 -3.14 -16.14 10.31
CA ALA A 22 -3.74 -16.53 11.58
C ALA A 22 -4.84 -17.57 11.40
N CYS A 23 -5.68 -17.38 10.38
CA CYS A 23 -6.73 -18.33 10.03
C CYS A 23 -6.15 -19.64 9.48
N GLU A 24 -5.11 -19.61 8.65
CA GLU A 24 -4.45 -20.82 8.16
C GLU A 24 -3.92 -21.69 9.32
N LYS A 25 -3.30 -21.08 10.34
CA LYS A 25 -2.84 -21.81 11.55
C LYS A 25 -4.01 -22.49 12.29
N LYS A 26 -5.15 -21.81 12.40
CA LYS A 26 -6.34 -22.30 13.11
C LYS A 26 -7.16 -23.31 12.30
N LEU A 27 -7.13 -23.26 10.97
CA LEU A 27 -7.87 -24.17 10.09
C LEU A 27 -7.41 -25.63 10.23
N ASN A 28 -6.22 -25.87 10.77
CA ASN A 28 -5.72 -27.19 11.12
C ASN A 28 -6.38 -27.77 12.39
N SER A 29 -7.19 -27.01 13.13
CA SER A 29 -7.97 -27.51 14.26
C SER A 29 -9.17 -28.33 13.80
N VAL A 30 -9.43 -29.45 14.50
CA VAL A 30 -10.51 -30.40 14.21
C VAL A 30 -11.90 -29.78 14.41
N ARG A 31 -12.07 -28.86 15.38
CA ARG A 31 -13.38 -28.28 15.71
C ARG A 31 -13.58 -26.92 15.07
N GLU A 32 -14.71 -26.73 14.41
CA GLU A 32 -15.06 -25.49 13.71
C GLU A 32 -15.12 -24.27 14.65
N LYS A 33 -15.61 -24.44 15.89
CA LYS A 33 -15.66 -23.35 16.88
C LYS A 33 -14.29 -22.80 17.26
N ASP A 34 -13.24 -23.61 17.16
CA ASP A 34 -11.87 -23.22 17.51
C ASP A 34 -11.20 -22.43 16.36
N ARG A 35 -11.82 -22.45 15.16
CA ARG A 35 -11.38 -21.77 13.94
C ARG A 35 -11.81 -20.30 13.90
N GLU A 36 -12.58 -19.84 14.86
CA GLU A 36 -12.98 -18.43 14.96
C GLU A 36 -11.95 -17.59 15.73
N ILE A 37 -11.84 -16.31 15.36
CA ILE A 37 -11.10 -15.30 16.11
C ILE A 37 -12.17 -14.44 16.79
N PRO A 38 -12.30 -14.47 18.13
CA PRO A 38 -13.33 -13.73 18.84
C PRO A 38 -13.32 -12.24 18.47
N GLY A 39 -14.49 -11.70 18.14
CA GLY A 39 -14.68 -10.29 17.80
C GLY A 39 -14.25 -9.88 16.39
N LEU A 40 -13.63 -10.76 15.59
CA LEU A 40 -13.18 -10.42 14.23
C LEU A 40 -14.12 -11.00 13.16
N LYS A 41 -14.79 -10.11 12.43
CA LYS A 41 -15.75 -10.45 11.37
C LYS A 41 -15.25 -9.98 10.00
N SER A 42 -15.68 -10.67 8.96
CA SER A 42 -15.55 -10.22 7.57
C SER A 42 -16.44 -8.99 7.28
N PRO A 43 -16.25 -8.28 6.15
CA PRO A 43 -17.15 -7.21 5.73
C PRO A 43 -18.63 -7.64 5.57
N LEU A 44 -18.86 -8.94 5.36
CA LEU A 44 -20.20 -9.54 5.25
C LEU A 44 -20.76 -10.02 6.60
N GLY A 45 -20.12 -9.69 7.72
CA GLY A 45 -20.54 -10.10 9.07
C GLY A 45 -20.28 -11.57 9.43
N THR A 46 -19.76 -12.37 8.49
CA THR A 46 -19.41 -13.79 8.73
C THR A 46 -18.07 -13.93 9.49
N PRO A 47 -17.82 -15.08 10.16
CA PRO A 47 -16.54 -15.32 10.83
C PRO A 47 -15.35 -15.13 9.87
N ILE A 48 -14.36 -14.33 10.29
CA ILE A 48 -13.26 -13.90 9.42
C ILE A 48 -12.52 -15.08 8.76
N CYS A 49 -12.30 -16.18 9.48
CA CYS A 49 -11.56 -17.32 8.95
C CYS A 49 -12.34 -18.13 7.91
N LYS A 50 -13.68 -18.08 7.94
CA LYS A 50 -14.51 -18.68 6.88
C LYS A 50 -14.33 -17.92 5.56
N TRP A 51 -14.34 -16.59 5.63
CA TRP A 51 -14.08 -15.71 4.49
C TRP A 51 -12.63 -15.85 3.98
N MET A 52 -11.66 -15.78 4.90
CA MET A 52 -10.24 -15.87 4.57
C MET A 52 -9.83 -17.23 4.00
N LYS A 53 -10.49 -18.34 4.37
CA LYS A 53 -10.13 -19.68 3.87
C LYS A 53 -10.10 -19.73 2.35
N ARG A 54 -11.14 -19.19 1.69
CA ARG A 54 -11.30 -19.25 0.23
C ARG A 54 -10.69 -18.06 -0.50
N MET A 55 -10.40 -16.97 0.20
CA MET A 55 -9.78 -15.78 -0.39
C MET A 55 -8.35 -16.08 -0.86
N LYS A 56 -8.11 -15.86 -2.15
CA LYS A 56 -6.79 -15.94 -2.79
C LYS A 56 -6.32 -14.57 -3.26
N TYR A 57 -7.25 -13.80 -3.82
CA TYR A 57 -7.03 -12.47 -4.36
C TYR A 57 -7.97 -11.50 -3.66
N LEU A 58 -7.46 -10.30 -3.36
CA LEU A 58 -8.26 -9.16 -2.97
C LEU A 58 -7.89 -8.01 -3.89
N ALA A 59 -8.87 -7.50 -4.62
CA ALA A 59 -8.67 -6.43 -5.56
C ALA A 59 -9.33 -5.14 -5.11
N TYR A 60 -8.61 -4.05 -5.28
CA TYR A 60 -9.11 -2.70 -5.04
C TYR A 60 -9.13 -1.96 -6.37
N SER A 61 -10.27 -1.36 -6.68
CA SER A 61 -10.34 -0.34 -7.71
C SER A 61 -9.86 0.98 -7.12
N ALA A 62 -8.95 1.66 -7.81
CA ALA A 62 -8.24 2.81 -7.26
C ALA A 62 -7.97 3.88 -8.32
N HIS A 63 -7.79 5.12 -7.84
CA HIS A 63 -7.28 6.21 -8.66
C HIS A 63 -5.75 6.23 -8.66
N ASP A 64 -5.18 6.89 -9.65
CA ASP A 64 -3.75 7.21 -9.75
C ASP A 64 -3.18 7.84 -8.46
N THR A 65 -3.92 8.76 -7.84
CA THR A 65 -3.60 9.37 -6.54
C THR A 65 -3.54 8.37 -5.41
N THR A 66 -4.39 7.34 -5.44
CA THR A 66 -4.37 6.24 -4.46
C THR A 66 -3.08 5.43 -4.60
N ILE A 67 -2.69 5.06 -5.83
CA ILE A 67 -1.44 4.33 -6.09
C ILE A 67 -0.23 5.17 -5.71
N ALA A 68 -0.19 6.45 -6.08
CA ALA A 68 0.87 7.37 -5.67
C ALA A 68 0.97 7.49 -4.14
N SER A 69 -0.17 7.53 -3.45
CA SER A 69 -0.18 7.54 -1.99
C SER A 69 0.34 6.23 -1.40
N LEU A 70 0.03 5.08 -1.99
CA LEU A 70 0.58 3.77 -1.59
C LEU A 70 2.10 3.73 -1.79
N PHE A 71 2.61 4.18 -2.95
CA PHE A 71 4.03 4.31 -3.22
C PHE A 71 4.77 5.19 -2.21
N SER A 72 4.14 6.28 -1.76
CA SER A 72 4.72 7.11 -0.70
C SER A 72 4.88 6.35 0.63
N THR A 73 4.05 5.33 0.90
CA THR A 73 4.22 4.44 2.06
C THR A 73 5.30 3.39 1.85
N PHE A 74 5.72 3.13 0.61
CA PHE A 74 6.87 2.27 0.31
C PHE A 74 8.22 3.00 0.51
N GLY A 75 8.17 4.32 0.73
CA GLY A 75 9.35 5.14 0.95
C GLY A 75 10.04 5.56 -0.35
N PHE A 76 9.36 5.44 -1.49
CA PHE A 76 9.86 5.92 -2.77
C PHE A 76 9.99 7.44 -2.75
N ARG A 77 11.03 7.95 -3.43
CA ARG A 77 11.31 9.40 -3.52
C ARG A 77 10.36 10.11 -4.47
N LYS A 78 9.84 9.37 -5.46
CA LYS A 78 8.96 9.91 -6.50
C LYS A 78 7.55 9.36 -6.36
N THR A 79 6.59 10.10 -6.91
CA THR A 79 5.15 9.81 -6.79
C THR A 79 4.70 8.64 -7.67
N ASN A 80 5.44 8.33 -8.74
CA ASN A 80 5.21 7.19 -9.60
C ASN A 80 6.42 6.25 -9.59
N TYR A 81 6.79 5.76 -8.39
CA TYR A 81 7.92 4.85 -8.15
C TYR A 81 9.29 5.42 -8.56
N ASP A 82 9.62 5.41 -9.86
CA ASP A 82 10.87 5.89 -10.46
C ASP A 82 10.68 7.13 -11.37
N LEU A 83 9.44 7.55 -11.59
CA LEU A 83 9.08 8.73 -12.38
C LEU A 83 8.33 9.77 -11.55
N ASP A 84 8.52 11.03 -11.93
CA ASP A 84 7.76 12.15 -11.37
C ASP A 84 6.36 12.20 -11.99
N GLY A 85 5.39 12.72 -11.24
CA GLY A 85 3.97 12.71 -11.65
C GLY A 85 3.20 11.48 -11.16
N TYR A 86 1.96 11.35 -11.61
CA TYR A 86 1.09 10.26 -11.18
C TYR A 86 1.28 8.99 -12.02
N PRO A 87 1.00 7.81 -11.46
CA PRO A 87 0.92 6.57 -12.22
C PRO A 87 0.02 6.72 -13.44
N GLN A 88 0.47 6.18 -14.57
CA GLN A 88 -0.26 6.27 -15.83
C GLN A 88 -1.59 5.50 -15.76
N TYR A 89 -2.51 5.84 -16.67
CA TYR A 89 -3.80 5.17 -16.81
C TYR A 89 -3.63 3.65 -16.99
N THR A 90 -4.46 2.84 -16.34
CA THR A 90 -4.36 1.35 -16.23
C THR A 90 -3.16 0.79 -15.47
N SER A 91 -2.41 1.62 -14.75
CA SER A 91 -1.39 1.12 -13.84
C SER A 91 -1.98 0.23 -12.73
N CYS A 92 -1.22 -0.79 -12.35
CA CYS A 92 -1.60 -1.77 -11.33
C CYS A 92 -0.39 -2.04 -10.44
N VAL A 93 -0.63 -2.19 -9.14
CA VAL A 93 0.39 -2.67 -8.20
C VAL A 93 -0.11 -3.98 -7.61
N THR A 94 0.78 -4.93 -7.38
CA THR A 94 0.46 -6.14 -6.62
C THR A 94 1.31 -6.18 -5.36
N VAL A 95 0.73 -6.66 -4.26
CA VAL A 95 1.46 -6.90 -3.00
C VAL A 95 1.17 -8.33 -2.59
N GLU A 96 2.13 -9.20 -2.86
CA GLU A 96 1.97 -10.65 -2.78
C GLU A 96 2.59 -11.16 -1.49
N LEU A 97 1.86 -12.06 -0.81
CA LEU A 97 2.38 -12.80 0.32
C LEU A 97 2.87 -14.17 -0.17
N TRP A 98 4.16 -14.44 -0.05
CA TRP A 98 4.74 -15.71 -0.44
C TRP A 98 5.09 -16.56 0.78
N ARG A 99 5.03 -17.89 0.61
CA ARG A 99 5.48 -18.86 1.62
C ARG A 99 6.46 -19.80 0.94
N ASP A 100 7.71 -19.81 1.39
CA ASP A 100 8.69 -20.80 0.99
C ASP A 100 8.22 -22.19 1.43
N LYS A 101 8.16 -23.16 0.50
CA LYS A 101 7.64 -24.51 0.79
C LYS A 101 8.60 -25.34 1.65
N ASN A 102 9.90 -25.07 1.57
CA ASN A 102 10.94 -25.85 2.23
C ASN A 102 11.19 -25.32 3.64
N VAL A 103 11.28 -24.00 3.78
CA VAL A 103 11.63 -23.31 5.05
C VAL A 103 10.38 -22.81 5.79
N GLY A 104 9.25 -22.66 5.10
CA GLY A 104 8.03 -22.09 5.67
C GLY A 104 8.09 -20.57 5.88
N GLN A 105 9.17 -19.92 5.43
CA GLN A 105 9.39 -18.49 5.60
C GLN A 105 8.39 -17.68 4.77
N LEU A 106 7.89 -16.59 5.35
CA LEU A 106 6.94 -15.70 4.68
C LEU A 106 7.65 -14.45 4.17
N SER A 107 7.47 -14.16 2.88
CA SER A 107 8.04 -12.99 2.20
C SER A 107 6.95 -12.17 1.51
N ILE A 108 7.29 -10.92 1.19
CA ILE A 108 6.45 -9.99 0.44
C ILE A 108 7.14 -9.68 -0.87
N ASN A 109 6.41 -9.81 -1.97
CA ASN A 109 6.81 -9.30 -3.26
C ASN A 109 5.86 -8.18 -3.66
N VAL A 110 6.39 -7.09 -4.21
CA VAL A 110 5.60 -5.98 -4.74
C VAL A 110 5.94 -5.82 -6.20
N LEU A 111 4.93 -6.01 -7.06
CA LEU A 111 5.09 -5.89 -8.49
C LEU A 111 4.33 -4.67 -9.00
N TYR A 112 4.88 -3.99 -10.00
CA TYR A 112 4.29 -2.81 -10.60
C TYR A 112 4.09 -3.01 -12.11
N TRP A 113 2.85 -2.90 -12.54
CA TRP A 113 2.49 -2.81 -13.94
C TRP A 113 2.49 -1.36 -14.39
N LYS A 114 3.44 -1.04 -15.26
CA LYS A 114 3.47 0.22 -16.00
C LYS A 114 2.78 0.01 -17.34
N PRO A 115 1.86 0.90 -17.74
CA PRO A 115 1.32 0.89 -19.08
C PRO A 115 2.47 1.01 -20.10
N ASN A 116 2.36 0.26 -21.20
CA ASN A 116 3.36 0.12 -22.26
C ASN A 116 4.59 -0.74 -21.92
N GLU A 117 4.63 -1.37 -20.74
CA GLU A 117 5.54 -2.49 -20.49
C GLU A 117 4.86 -3.81 -20.84
N GLU A 118 5.66 -4.83 -21.19
CA GLU A 118 5.15 -6.17 -21.53
C GLU A 118 4.89 -7.04 -20.29
N SER A 119 5.46 -6.68 -19.14
CA SER A 119 5.41 -7.48 -17.92
C SER A 119 5.44 -6.62 -16.65
N PHE A 120 5.09 -7.24 -15.53
CA PHE A 120 5.22 -6.63 -14.21
C PHE A 120 6.70 -6.46 -13.83
N VAL A 121 7.02 -5.29 -13.26
CA VAL A 121 8.34 -5.00 -12.71
C VAL A 121 8.35 -5.30 -11.21
N ASP A 122 9.29 -6.11 -10.74
CA ASP A 122 9.51 -6.31 -9.31
C ASP A 122 10.18 -5.07 -8.69
N ILE A 123 9.45 -4.39 -7.82
CA ILE A 123 9.86 -3.16 -7.13
C ILE A 123 10.13 -3.40 -5.64
N THR A 124 10.20 -4.67 -5.20
CA THR A 124 10.32 -5.05 -3.80
C THR A 124 11.60 -4.53 -3.16
N LYS A 125 12.73 -4.61 -3.87
CA LYS A 125 14.05 -4.21 -3.37
C LYS A 125 14.18 -2.70 -3.15
N ASP A 126 13.38 -1.93 -3.87
CA ASP A 126 13.42 -0.47 -3.83
C ASP A 126 12.58 0.10 -2.67
N ILE A 127 11.80 -0.76 -2.02
CA ILE A 127 11.06 -0.44 -0.81
C ILE A 127 12.06 -0.17 0.31
N LYS A 128 11.92 0.98 0.95
CA LYS A 128 12.78 1.36 2.07
C LYS A 128 12.70 0.33 3.19
N GLY A 129 13.85 -0.26 3.53
CA GLY A 129 13.97 -1.30 4.53
C GLY A 129 13.69 -2.72 4.02
N CYS A 130 13.72 -2.97 2.70
CA CYS A 130 13.59 -4.28 2.06
C CYS A 130 14.66 -4.54 0.97
N GLU A 131 15.82 -3.91 1.07
CA GLU A 131 16.87 -3.87 0.06
C GLU A 131 17.49 -5.25 -0.27
N TYR A 132 17.51 -6.17 0.71
CA TYR A 132 18.08 -7.52 0.59
C TYR A 132 17.02 -8.63 0.68
N GLY A 133 15.80 -8.31 0.22
CA GLY A 133 14.62 -9.14 0.40
C GLY A 133 13.71 -8.61 1.50
N CYS A 134 12.44 -9.01 1.43
CA CYS A 134 11.38 -8.42 2.22
C CYS A 134 10.60 -9.51 2.95
N THR A 135 11.06 -9.89 4.14
CA THR A 135 10.27 -10.82 4.97
C THR A 135 8.98 -10.13 5.42
N LEU A 136 7.92 -10.90 5.68
CA LEU A 136 6.66 -10.33 6.17
C LEU A 136 6.87 -9.49 7.45
N ASN A 137 7.69 -9.99 8.39
CA ASN A 137 7.94 -9.27 9.64
C ASN A 137 8.66 -7.93 9.40
N GLN A 138 9.66 -7.93 8.51
CA GLN A 138 10.36 -6.72 8.11
C GLN A 138 9.42 -5.72 7.44
N PHE A 139 8.56 -6.19 6.53
CA PHE A 139 7.55 -5.36 5.87
C PHE A 139 6.54 -4.76 6.86
N VAL A 140 6.08 -5.52 7.85
CA VAL A 140 5.18 -5.02 8.90
C VAL A 140 5.91 -3.97 9.76
N LYS A 141 7.10 -4.29 10.25
CA LYS A 141 7.90 -3.41 11.12
C LYS A 141 8.19 -2.07 10.45
N ARG A 142 8.62 -2.07 9.18
CA ARG A 142 8.89 -0.82 8.44
C ARG A 142 7.62 -0.03 8.16
N SER A 143 6.45 -0.67 8.20
CA SER A 143 5.14 -0.04 7.91
C SER A 143 4.49 0.64 9.12
N GLU A 144 4.97 0.40 10.34
CA GLU A 144 4.42 0.98 11.58
C GLU A 144 4.40 2.51 11.58
N VAL A 145 5.39 3.16 10.96
CA VAL A 145 5.43 4.63 10.86
C VAL A 145 4.25 5.21 10.05
N TYR A 146 3.63 4.39 9.19
CA TYR A 146 2.47 4.75 8.38
C TYR A 146 1.14 4.32 9.00
N ARG A 147 1.15 3.71 10.19
CA ARG A 147 -0.06 3.28 10.88
C ARG A 147 -0.83 4.47 11.42
N MET A 148 -2.08 4.63 11.01
CA MET A 148 -2.92 5.71 11.49
C MET A 148 -3.30 5.49 12.95
N ASN A 149 -2.98 6.48 13.80
CA ASN A 149 -3.33 6.51 15.22
C ASN A 149 -3.96 7.89 15.53
N PRO A 150 -5.19 7.96 16.06
CA PRO A 150 -6.11 6.85 16.30
C PRO A 150 -6.55 6.17 14.98
N ASN A 151 -7.26 5.04 15.06
CA ASN A 151 -7.74 4.34 13.86
C ASN A 151 -8.61 5.26 12.98
N PRO A 152 -8.75 4.97 11.67
CA PRO A 152 -9.46 5.84 10.74
C PRO A 152 -10.87 6.21 11.20
N GLU A 153 -11.61 5.28 11.81
CA GLU A 153 -12.98 5.52 12.27
C GLU A 153 -13.03 6.58 13.38
N LYS A 154 -12.15 6.48 14.38
CA LYS A 154 -12.06 7.49 15.44
C LYS A 154 -11.56 8.81 14.89
N TYR A 155 -10.62 8.78 13.95
CA TYR A 155 -10.11 10.00 13.33
C TYR A 155 -11.22 10.76 12.60
N CYS A 156 -12.10 10.05 11.88
CA CYS A 156 -13.25 10.65 11.20
C CYS A 156 -14.30 11.24 12.16
N GLN A 157 -14.29 10.85 13.44
CA GLN A 157 -15.17 11.38 14.47
C GLN A 157 -14.58 12.58 15.21
N MET A 158 -13.30 12.91 14.97
CA MET A 158 -12.67 14.06 15.61
C MET A 158 -13.22 15.37 15.02
N PRO A 159 -13.48 16.40 15.85
CA PRO A 159 -13.92 17.68 15.36
C PRO A 159 -12.82 18.33 14.50
N LEU A 160 -13.19 18.80 13.30
CA LEU A 160 -12.25 19.45 12.35
C LEU A 160 -11.69 20.78 12.89
N PHE A 161 -12.42 21.41 13.81
CA PHE A 161 -12.03 22.64 14.46
C PHE A 161 -12.19 22.44 15.98
N PRO A 162 -11.14 22.68 16.78
CA PRO A 162 -11.30 22.73 18.23
C PRO A 162 -12.26 23.88 18.57
N ASN A 163 -13.16 23.67 19.53
CA ASN A 163 -14.05 24.73 19.99
C ASN A 163 -13.23 25.96 20.40
N SER A 164 -13.57 27.11 19.80
CA SER A 164 -13.00 28.42 20.09
C SER A 164 -13.32 28.84 21.53
N THR A 165 -12.58 28.30 22.49
CA THR A 165 -12.65 28.77 23.88
C THR A 165 -11.26 28.88 24.48
N THR A 166 -10.39 29.64 23.82
CA THR A 166 -9.30 30.36 24.48
C THR A 166 -9.07 31.66 23.71
N VAL A 167 -9.71 32.73 24.19
CA VAL A 167 -9.32 34.11 23.87
C VAL A 167 -7.89 34.27 24.37
N SER A 168 -6.91 34.17 23.47
CA SER A 168 -5.55 34.60 23.76
C SER A 168 -5.54 36.13 23.75
N PRO A 169 -4.89 36.80 24.71
CA PRO A 169 -4.76 38.25 24.69
C PRO A 169 -3.98 38.73 23.46
N PRO A 170 -4.17 39.99 23.03
CA PRO A 170 -3.64 40.51 21.77
C PRO A 170 -2.10 40.46 21.74
N ILE A 171 -1.54 39.89 20.66
CA ILE A 171 -0.11 39.93 20.38
C ILE A 171 0.23 41.34 19.85
N THR A 172 1.12 42.03 20.54
CA THR A 172 1.72 43.30 20.09
C THR A 172 2.61 43.05 18.87
N ILE A 173 2.28 43.66 17.74
CA ILE A 173 3.00 43.58 16.47
C ILE A 173 4.22 44.52 16.53
N ILE A 174 5.42 44.00 16.31
CA ILE A 174 6.62 44.79 15.96
C ILE A 174 6.90 44.54 14.46
N PRO A 175 6.94 45.59 13.62
CA PRO A 175 7.17 45.45 12.19
C PRO A 175 8.68 45.41 11.91
N THR A 176 9.12 44.45 11.10
CA THR A 176 10.36 44.60 10.32
C THR A 176 10.10 44.14 8.90
N SER A 177 10.35 45.07 7.98
CA SER A 177 10.32 44.92 6.54
C SER A 177 11.57 44.19 6.07
N ASP A 178 11.44 43.38 5.01
CA ASP A 178 12.18 43.54 3.76
C ASP A 178 12.16 42.22 2.96
N ALA A 179 11.56 42.31 1.77
CA ALA A 179 11.76 41.40 0.64
C ALA A 179 12.79 42.08 -0.30
N PRO A 180 13.51 41.39 -1.22
CA PRO A 180 12.83 40.83 -2.40
C PRO A 180 13.51 39.64 -3.15
N ALA A 181 12.70 39.11 -4.09
CA ALA A 181 13.03 38.59 -5.44
C ALA A 181 13.63 37.17 -5.67
N SER A 182 12.88 36.43 -6.50
CA SER A 182 13.16 35.19 -7.28
C SER A 182 13.56 35.59 -8.73
N PRO A 183 13.76 34.72 -9.77
CA PRO A 183 13.88 33.24 -9.89
C PRO A 183 15.18 32.82 -10.66
N THR A 184 15.49 31.56 -11.03
CA THR A 184 15.16 30.86 -12.31
C THR A 184 15.79 29.43 -12.35
N ALA A 185 15.42 28.62 -13.36
CA ALA A 185 15.38 27.14 -13.46
C ALA A 185 16.65 26.30 -13.84
N VAL A 186 16.62 25.02 -13.39
CA VAL A 186 16.88 23.64 -13.98
C VAL A 186 17.41 23.58 -15.45
N PRO A 187 18.13 22.52 -15.97
CA PRO A 187 17.99 21.09 -15.61
C PRO A 187 19.20 20.12 -15.68
N ALA A 188 18.91 18.87 -15.29
CA ALA A 188 19.78 17.69 -15.19
C ALA A 188 19.91 16.89 -16.50
N SER A 189 20.91 16.00 -16.59
CA SER A 189 21.01 14.95 -17.61
C SER A 189 21.67 13.67 -17.06
N SER A 190 21.24 12.52 -17.59
CA SER A 190 21.39 11.15 -17.10
C SER A 190 22.22 10.27 -18.06
N ARG A 191 22.73 9.11 -17.58
CA ARG A 191 22.92 7.92 -18.45
C ARG A 191 23.18 6.62 -17.67
N ALA A 192 22.37 5.60 -17.94
CA ALA A 192 22.70 4.17 -18.07
C ALA A 192 21.39 3.46 -18.49
N SER A 193 21.26 2.84 -19.67
CA SER A 193 21.90 1.63 -20.24
C SER A 193 21.25 0.29 -19.81
N ALA A 194 20.23 -0.09 -20.59
CA ALA A 194 19.93 -1.39 -21.24
C ALA A 194 19.88 -2.77 -20.50
N ARG A 195 18.66 -3.35 -20.56
CA ARG A 195 18.21 -4.74 -20.93
C ARG A 195 18.61 -5.99 -20.08
N PRO A 196 17.96 -7.18 -20.23
CA PRO A 196 16.68 -7.56 -20.90
C PRO A 196 15.71 -8.54 -20.15
N THR A 197 14.41 -8.39 -20.49
CA THR A 197 13.29 -9.34 -20.80
C THR A 197 13.00 -10.66 -20.06
N ALA A 198 11.72 -10.85 -19.70
CA ALA A 198 11.00 -12.13 -19.75
C ALA A 198 9.50 -11.92 -20.06
N GLU A 199 8.91 -12.93 -20.71
CA GLU A 199 7.76 -12.93 -21.61
C GLU A 199 6.33 -12.92 -20.98
N ASN A 200 5.43 -12.22 -21.69
CA ASN A 200 4.01 -12.47 -21.99
C ASN A 200 3.06 -13.10 -20.94
N VAL A 201 2.08 -12.30 -20.48
CA VAL A 201 0.75 -12.77 -20.05
C VAL A 201 -0.33 -11.90 -20.71
N LEU A 202 -1.21 -12.52 -21.49
CA LEU A 202 -2.32 -11.91 -22.22
C LEU A 202 -3.51 -11.62 -21.27
N PHE A 203 -3.94 -10.36 -21.19
CA PHE A 203 -5.20 -9.96 -20.54
C PHE A 203 -6.24 -9.56 -21.60
N ILE A 204 -7.37 -10.27 -21.67
CA ILE A 204 -8.52 -9.89 -22.49
C ILE A 204 -9.35 -8.88 -21.70
N PHE A 205 -9.45 -7.64 -22.22
CA PHE A 205 -10.36 -6.62 -21.71
C PHE A 205 -11.65 -6.59 -22.52
N SER A 206 -12.80 -6.64 -21.83
CA SER A 206 -14.09 -6.30 -22.42
C SER A 206 -14.23 -4.77 -22.49
N PRO A 207 -14.67 -4.18 -23.61
CA PRO A 207 -14.67 -2.73 -23.79
C PRO A 207 -15.97 -2.18 -23.22
N LEU A 208 -16.05 -2.00 -21.91
CA LEU A 208 -16.98 -1.07 -21.23
C LEU A 208 -16.80 -1.28 -19.72
N VAL A 209 -16.55 -0.18 -19.02
CA VAL A 209 -16.29 -0.02 -17.58
C VAL A 209 -14.80 0.03 -17.19
N PHE A 210 -14.38 1.28 -17.03
CA PHE A 210 -13.08 1.82 -16.67
C PHE A 210 -12.74 1.55 -15.20
N PHE A 211 -11.69 0.78 -14.87
CA PHE A 211 -11.00 0.86 -13.57
C PHE A 211 -9.60 0.24 -13.61
N GLY A 212 -8.62 0.90 -12.97
CA GLY A 212 -7.32 0.30 -12.66
C GLY A 212 -7.47 -0.69 -11.51
N PHE A 213 -7.05 -1.93 -11.73
CA PHE A 213 -7.15 -3.01 -10.74
C PHE A 213 -5.85 -3.09 -9.94
N LEU A 214 -5.93 -3.16 -8.61
CA LEU A 214 -4.85 -3.67 -7.77
C LEU A 214 -5.08 -5.17 -7.59
N LEU A 215 -4.18 -6.04 -8.04
CA LEU A 215 -4.34 -7.50 -7.91
C LEU A 215 -3.38 -8.03 -6.84
N ILE A 216 -3.78 -9.01 -6.01
CA ILE A 216 -2.86 -9.70 -5.10
C ILE A 216 -2.81 -11.16 -5.54
N GLU A 217 -1.77 -11.57 -6.28
CA GLU A 217 -1.62 -12.96 -6.70
C GLU A 217 -1.05 -13.86 -5.60
N LYS A 218 -1.54 -15.11 -5.58
CA LYS A 218 -0.87 -16.23 -4.89
C LYS A 218 -0.89 -17.44 -5.83
N LYS A 219 0.22 -17.71 -6.51
CA LYS A 219 0.49 -19.03 -7.10
C LYS A 219 0.82 -20.00 -5.96
N LEU A 220 -0.20 -20.77 -5.56
CA LEU A 220 -0.03 -22.03 -4.85
C LEU A 220 -0.43 -23.15 -5.81
N CYS A 221 0.53 -23.59 -6.60
CA CYS A 221 0.66 -24.98 -7.05
C CYS A 221 1.93 -25.50 -6.40
#